data_AF-A0A518IPM8-F1
#
_entry.id   AF-A0A518IPM8-F1
#
_cell.length_a   1.000
_cell.length_b   1.000
_cell.length_c   1.000
_cell.angle_alpha   90.00
_cell.angle_beta   90.00
_cell.angle_gamma   90.00
#
_symmetry.space_group_name_H-M   'P 1'
#
loop_
_entity.id
_entity.type
_entity.pdbx_description
1 polymer ?
#
loop_
_entity_poly.entity_id
_entity_poly.type
_entity_poly.pdbx_seq_one_letter_code
_entity_poly.pdbx_strand_id
1 'polypeptide(L)'
;MHLFTCPCGESFPISAAQAGQSIQCPHCNQSVQLPKLRDLKQLPVTQAAEEASPSRGWSAPQGVLFSVIFACLVASLGMSAWSSYRWLQIEKPPTPEAMIAMGQEEIENHSAAQLLEFWVNYGQPGMGTRRMPGYAQVDAYRESWKHWAFGAYAATAVSLCGLIFVVTKRSSGR
;
A
#
# COMPACT_ATOMS: atom_id res chain seq x y z
N MET A 1 -10.44 -39.06 19.66
CA MET A 1 -10.96 -39.93 20.74
C MET A 1 -11.99 -40.87 20.13
N HIS A 2 -12.14 -42.09 20.64
CA HIS A 2 -13.05 -43.11 20.08
C HIS A 2 -14.18 -43.40 21.07
N LEU A 3 -15.39 -43.70 20.59
CA LEU A 3 -16.50 -44.13 21.46
C LEU A 3 -16.48 -45.65 21.61
N PHE A 4 -16.48 -46.12 22.85
CA PHE A 4 -16.64 -47.54 23.16
C PHE A 4 -17.98 -47.77 23.85
N THR A 5 -18.77 -48.69 23.30
CA THR A 5 -20.06 -49.09 23.87
C THR A 5 -19.84 -50.22 24.85
N CYS A 6 -20.16 -49.98 26.12
CA CYS A 6 -20.09 -50.96 27.19
C CYS A 6 -21.20 -52.02 27.03
N PRO A 7 -21.04 -53.25 27.54
CA PRO A 7 -22.14 -54.24 27.63
C PRO A 7 -23.39 -53.74 28.38
N CYS A 8 -23.27 -52.71 29.21
CA CYS A 8 -24.41 -52.06 29.86
C CYS A 8 -25.26 -51.19 28.91
N GLY A 9 -24.86 -51.04 27.65
CA GLY A 9 -25.56 -50.25 26.64
C GLY A 9 -25.08 -48.80 26.52
N GLU A 10 -24.32 -48.29 27.50
CA GLU A 10 -23.85 -46.91 27.53
C GLU A 10 -22.52 -46.74 26.78
N SER A 11 -22.38 -45.65 26.03
CA SER A 11 -21.17 -45.35 25.24
C SER A 11 -20.36 -44.22 25.86
N PHE A 12 -19.06 -44.41 26.00
CA PHE A 12 -18.18 -43.42 26.62
C PHE A 12 -16.88 -43.21 25.81
N PRO A 13 -16.26 -42.02 25.88
CA PRO A 13 -15.07 -41.71 25.11
C PRO A 13 -13.84 -42.38 25.72
N ILE A 14 -13.07 -43.05 24.87
CA ILE A 14 -11.78 -43.65 25.20
C ILE A 14 -10.67 -43.09 24.31
N SER A 15 -9.47 -43.02 24.87
CA SER A 15 -8.26 -42.66 24.12
C SER A 15 -7.65 -43.90 23.47
N ALA A 16 -6.95 -43.71 22.35
CA ALA A 16 -6.20 -44.81 21.71
C ALA A 16 -5.08 -45.37 22.62
N ALA A 17 -4.62 -44.62 23.61
CA ALA A 17 -3.62 -45.06 24.58
C ALA A 17 -4.16 -46.10 25.59
N GLN A 18 -5.47 -46.17 25.78
CA GLN A 18 -6.14 -47.11 26.70
C GLN A 18 -6.53 -48.44 26.03
N ALA A 19 -6.17 -48.60 24.75
CA ALA A 19 -6.46 -49.79 23.98
C ALA A 19 -5.87 -51.07 24.59
N GLY A 20 -6.67 -52.12 24.71
CA GLY A 20 -6.25 -53.38 25.31
C GLY A 20 -6.10 -53.36 26.84
N GLN A 21 -6.42 -52.23 27.51
CA GLN A 21 -6.46 -52.15 28.97
C GLN A 21 -7.84 -52.54 29.51
N SER A 22 -7.88 -53.05 30.74
CA SER A 22 -9.13 -53.21 31.49
C SER A 22 -9.40 -51.94 32.26
N ILE A 23 -10.49 -51.25 31.91
CA ILE A 23 -10.91 -50.01 32.57
C ILE A 23 -12.27 -50.22 33.22
N GLN A 24 -12.57 -49.44 34.25
CA GLN A 24 -13.91 -49.45 34.83
C GLN A 24 -14.83 -48.55 34.01
N CYS A 25 -16.01 -49.08 33.66
CA CYS A 25 -17.03 -48.29 32.99
C CYS A 25 -17.56 -47.21 33.96
N PRO A 26 -17.59 -45.93 33.57
CA PRO A 26 -18.07 -44.85 34.43
C PRO A 26 -19.57 -44.94 34.76
N HIS A 27 -20.34 -45.77 34.05
CA HIS A 27 -21.80 -45.87 34.22
C HIS A 27 -22.24 -47.11 35.00
N CYS A 28 -21.60 -48.27 34.81
CA CYS A 28 -21.95 -49.50 35.52
C CYS A 28 -20.89 -49.95 36.54
N ASN A 29 -19.76 -49.25 36.62
CA ASN A 29 -18.62 -49.54 37.49
C ASN A 29 -18.03 -50.96 37.33
N GLN A 30 -18.38 -51.67 36.26
CA GLN A 30 -17.83 -52.97 35.93
C GLN A 30 -16.49 -52.81 35.21
N SER A 31 -15.55 -53.73 35.49
CA SER A 31 -14.29 -53.82 34.76
C SER A 31 -14.53 -54.41 33.38
N VAL A 32 -14.29 -53.62 32.34
CA VAL A 32 -14.49 -54.01 30.94
C VAL A 32 -13.15 -53.96 30.22
N GLN A 33 -12.84 -55.03 29.49
CA GLN A 33 -11.62 -55.11 28.69
C GLN A 33 -11.84 -54.38 27.37
N LEU A 34 -11.04 -53.34 27.11
CA LEU A 34 -11.10 -52.62 25.85
C LEU A 34 -10.50 -53.46 24.72
N PRO A 35 -11.10 -53.42 23.52
CA PRO A 35 -10.55 -54.12 22.37
C PRO A 35 -9.17 -53.58 21.98
N LYS A 36 -8.38 -54.42 21.31
CA LYS A 36 -7.02 -54.08 20.91
C LYS A 36 -7.02 -52.91 19.91
N LEU A 37 -5.91 -52.19 19.82
CA LEU A 37 -5.72 -51.05 18.90
C LEU A 37 -6.21 -51.30 17.47
N ARG A 38 -6.09 -52.54 16.98
CA ARG A 38 -6.52 -52.93 15.63
C ARG A 38 -8.02 -52.76 15.42
N ASP A 39 -8.83 -53.09 16.43
CA ASP A 39 -10.29 -53.09 16.35
C ASP A 39 -10.88 -51.73 16.77
N LEU A 40 -10.13 -50.93 17.54
CA LEU A 40 -10.49 -49.53 17.84
C LEU A 40 -10.51 -48.63 16.60
N LYS A 41 -9.71 -48.93 15.57
CA LYS A 41 -9.75 -48.21 14.29
C LYS A 41 -11.08 -48.40 13.54
N GLN A 42 -11.86 -49.41 13.89
CA GLN A 42 -13.16 -49.69 13.28
C GLN A 42 -14.32 -49.03 14.04
N LEU A 43 -14.08 -48.49 15.24
CA LEU A 43 -15.11 -47.78 15.99
C LEU A 43 -15.34 -46.39 15.39
N PRO A 44 -16.61 -45.94 15.31
CA PRO A 44 -16.94 -44.61 14.83
C PRO A 44 -16.19 -43.58 15.68
N VAL A 45 -15.28 -42.86 15.03
CA VAL A 45 -14.58 -41.73 15.64
C VAL A 45 -15.65 -40.73 15.98
N THR A 46 -15.65 -40.24 17.22
CA THR A 46 -16.43 -39.05 17.54
C THR A 46 -15.91 -37.97 16.62
N GLN A 47 -16.70 -37.60 15.60
CA GLN A 47 -16.66 -36.26 15.03
C GLN A 47 -17.06 -35.34 16.19
N ALA A 48 -16.15 -35.16 17.16
CA ALA A 48 -16.03 -33.88 17.82
C ALA A 48 -15.99 -32.93 16.65
N ALA A 49 -17.08 -32.19 16.49
CA ALA A 49 -17.22 -31.21 15.44
C ALA A 49 -15.84 -30.56 15.30
N GLU A 50 -15.21 -30.75 14.14
CA GLU A 50 -14.40 -29.69 13.59
C GLU A 50 -15.36 -28.52 13.56
N GLU A 51 -15.44 -27.80 14.68
CA GLU A 51 -15.71 -26.39 14.68
C GLU A 51 -14.70 -25.88 13.68
N ALA A 52 -15.19 -25.72 12.45
CA ALA A 52 -14.50 -25.06 11.39
C ALA A 52 -14.00 -23.78 12.03
N SER A 53 -12.70 -23.75 12.35
CA SER A 53 -12.06 -22.55 12.85
C SER A 53 -12.50 -21.47 11.88
N PRO A 54 -13.18 -20.39 12.33
CA PRO A 54 -13.71 -19.40 11.40
C PRO A 54 -12.54 -19.01 10.54
N SER A 55 -12.62 -19.33 9.24
CA SER A 55 -11.51 -19.17 8.33
C SER A 55 -11.10 -17.72 8.48
N ARG A 56 -9.90 -17.50 9.04
CA ARG A 56 -9.37 -16.19 9.39
C ARG A 56 -8.91 -15.46 8.12
N GLY A 57 -9.71 -15.60 7.06
CA GLY A 57 -9.54 -15.03 5.74
C GLY A 57 -10.28 -13.70 5.67
N TRP A 58 -9.79 -12.83 4.80
CA TRP A 58 -10.45 -11.56 4.49
C TRP A 58 -11.90 -11.78 4.10
N SER A 59 -12.77 -10.86 4.51
CA SER A 59 -14.03 -10.72 3.80
C SER A 59 -13.75 -10.16 2.40
N ALA A 60 -14.45 -10.66 1.38
CA ALA A 60 -14.35 -10.16 0.01
C ALA A 60 -14.33 -8.62 -0.11
N PRO A 61 -15.18 -7.85 0.59
CA PRO A 61 -15.13 -6.38 0.52
C PRO A 61 -13.86 -5.78 1.15
N GLN A 62 -13.30 -6.38 2.20
CA GLN A 62 -12.04 -5.91 2.77
C GLN A 62 -10.87 -6.13 1.81
N GLY A 63 -10.88 -7.23 1.06
CA GLY A 63 -9.86 -7.49 0.05
C GLY A 63 -9.91 -6.51 -1.11
N VAL A 64 -11.12 -6.24 -1.63
CA VAL A 64 -11.30 -5.23 -2.68
C VAL A 64 -10.84 -3.85 -2.19
N LEU A 65 -11.23 -3.44 -0.98
CA LEU A 65 -10.84 -2.15 -0.42
C LEU A 65 -9.31 -2.02 -0.30
N PHE A 66 -8.64 -3.04 0.22
CA PHE A 66 -7.17 -3.03 0.30
C PHE A 66 -6.53 -2.97 -1.07
N SER A 67 -6.98 -3.76 -2.04
CA SER A 67 -6.42 -3.75 -3.39
C SER A 67 -6.55 -2.39 -4.04
N VAL A 68 -7.69 -1.70 -3.87
CA VAL A 68 -7.89 -0.34 -4.38
C VAL A 68 -6.94 0.65 -3.69
N ILE A 69 -6.87 0.66 -2.36
CA ILE A 69 -6.00 1.60 -1.62
C ILE A 69 -4.53 1.33 -1.95
N PHE A 70 -4.13 0.06 -2.06
CA PHE A 70 -2.78 -0.32 -2.43
C PHE A 70 -2.42 0.12 -3.86
N ALA A 71 -3.33 -0.07 -4.82
CA ALA A 71 -3.13 0.41 -6.18
C ALA A 71 -3.01 1.95 -6.21
N CYS A 72 -3.86 2.67 -5.46
CA CYS A 72 -3.75 4.12 -5.30
C CYS A 72 -2.41 4.54 -4.69
N LEU A 73 -1.91 3.82 -3.67
CA LEU A 73 -0.61 4.08 -3.06
C LEU A 73 0.54 3.93 -4.07
N VAL A 74 0.55 2.84 -4.84
CA VAL A 74 1.59 2.60 -5.85
C VAL A 74 1.55 3.69 -6.93
N ALA A 75 0.36 4.04 -7.41
CA ALA A 75 0.19 5.10 -8.40
C ALA A 75 0.65 6.47 -7.86
N SER A 76 0.30 6.81 -6.61
CA SER A 76 0.69 8.08 -6.00
C SER A 76 2.19 8.16 -5.74
N LEU A 77 2.82 7.06 -5.31
CA LEU A 77 4.28 6.96 -5.15
C LEU A 77 5.01 7.13 -6.48
N GLY A 78 4.53 6.46 -7.54
CA GLY A 78 5.09 6.58 -8.88
C GLY A 78 4.98 8.01 -9.40
N MET A 79 3.81 8.63 -9.29
CA MET A 79 3.60 10.04 -9.69
C MET A 79 4.48 11.00 -8.88
N SER A 80 4.57 10.79 -7.57
CA SER A 80 5.43 11.53 -6.66
C SER A 80 6.89 11.48 -7.12
N ALA A 81 7.44 10.27 -7.31
CA ALA A 81 8.82 10.10 -7.77
C ALA A 81 9.07 10.77 -9.12
N TRP A 82 8.15 10.59 -10.08
CA TRP A 82 8.25 11.21 -11.40
C TRP A 82 8.22 12.73 -11.34
N SER A 83 7.24 13.31 -10.65
CA SER A 83 7.10 14.76 -10.53
C SER A 83 8.29 15.42 -9.83
N SER A 84 8.84 14.79 -8.78
CA SER A 84 10.03 15.26 -8.08
C SER A 84 11.28 15.18 -8.94
N TYR A 85 11.44 14.10 -9.71
CA TYR A 85 12.51 13.99 -10.70
C TYR A 85 12.44 15.11 -11.73
N ARG A 86 11.25 15.35 -12.31
CA ARG A 86 11.03 16.44 -13.28
C ARG A 86 11.31 17.81 -12.66
N TRP A 87 10.88 18.04 -11.43
CA TRP A 87 11.09 19.30 -10.73
C TRP A 87 12.58 19.57 -10.44
N LEU A 88 13.34 18.55 -10.08
CA LEU A 88 14.78 18.65 -9.82
C LEU A 88 15.61 18.81 -11.10
N GLN A 89 15.15 18.26 -12.23
CA GLN A 89 15.83 18.42 -13.52
C GLN A 89 15.65 19.79 -14.15
N ILE A 90 14.60 20.54 -13.79
CA ILE A 90 14.41 21.89 -14.30
C ILE A 90 15.33 22.83 -13.51
N GLU A 91 16.39 23.29 -14.18
CA GLU A 91 17.32 24.28 -13.66
C GLU A 91 16.55 25.53 -13.20
N LYS A 92 16.95 26.06 -12.05
CA LYS A 92 16.25 27.22 -11.48
C LYS A 92 16.52 28.42 -12.39
N PRO A 93 15.48 29.04 -12.98
CA PRO A 93 15.70 30.17 -13.86
C PRO A 93 16.31 31.35 -13.08
N PRO A 94 17.13 32.18 -13.76
CA PRO A 94 17.66 33.41 -13.16
C PRO A 94 16.52 34.33 -12.70
N THR A 95 16.77 35.07 -11.62
CA THR A 95 15.80 36.03 -11.11
C THR A 95 15.66 37.22 -12.07
N PRO A 96 14.56 38.00 -11.99
CA PRO A 96 14.41 39.20 -12.81
C PRO A 96 15.60 40.16 -12.67
N GLU A 97 16.14 40.31 -11.47
CA GLU A 97 17.29 41.17 -11.18
C GLU A 97 18.55 40.63 -11.85
N ALA A 98 18.77 39.31 -11.80
CA ALA A 98 19.89 38.67 -12.50
C ALA A 98 19.78 38.83 -14.03
N MET A 99 18.56 38.76 -14.58
CA MET A 99 18.32 38.99 -16.01
C MET A 99 18.57 40.44 -16.42
N ILE A 100 18.17 41.41 -15.58
CA ILE A 100 18.46 42.83 -15.81
C ILE A 100 19.97 43.06 -15.77
N ALA A 101 20.67 42.49 -14.78
CA ALA A 101 22.12 42.62 -14.65
C ALA A 101 22.86 42.02 -15.85
N MET A 102 22.47 40.81 -16.30
CA MET A 102 23.01 40.20 -17.52
C MET A 102 22.77 41.09 -18.75
N GLY A 103 21.57 41.67 -18.89
CA GLY A 103 21.27 42.58 -19.98
C GLY A 103 22.09 43.87 -19.93
N GLN A 104 22.34 44.42 -18.73
CA GLN A 104 23.20 45.59 -18.53
C GLN A 104 24.65 45.29 -18.91
N GLU A 105 25.19 44.16 -18.46
CA GLU A 105 26.53 43.69 -18.84
C GLU A 105 26.64 43.49 -20.36
N GLU A 106 25.62 42.93 -20.99
CA GLU A 106 25.60 42.77 -22.44
C GLU A 106 25.58 44.14 -23.15
N ILE A 107 24.78 45.11 -22.68
CA ILE A 107 24.76 46.47 -23.21
C ILE A 107 26.13 47.15 -23.07
N GLU A 108 26.78 47.03 -21.92
CA GLU A 108 28.10 47.63 -21.66
C GLU A 108 29.21 47.04 -22.54
N ASN A 109 29.08 45.77 -22.91
CA ASN A 109 30.04 45.07 -23.78
C ASN A 109 29.81 45.32 -25.29
N HIS A 110 28.73 45.98 -25.68
CA HIS A 110 28.44 46.32 -27.08
C HIS A 110 28.78 47.78 -27.41
N SER A 111 29.30 48.00 -28.62
CA SER A 111 29.53 49.36 -29.10
C SER A 111 28.22 50.08 -29.43
N ALA A 112 28.24 51.43 -29.38
CA ALA A 112 27.07 52.24 -29.71
C ALA A 112 26.52 51.96 -31.12
N ALA A 113 27.39 51.66 -32.10
CA ALA A 113 26.97 51.32 -33.46
C ALA A 113 26.19 50.00 -33.51
N GLN A 114 26.63 48.97 -32.77
CA GLN A 114 25.94 47.69 -32.69
C GLN A 114 24.58 47.79 -31.99
N LEU A 115 24.51 48.58 -30.91
CA LEU A 115 23.25 48.84 -30.21
C LEU A 115 22.26 49.61 -31.08
N LEU A 116 22.75 50.58 -31.88
CA LEU A 116 21.92 51.29 -32.84
C LEU A 116 21.39 50.36 -33.94
N GLU A 117 22.25 49.50 -34.48
CA GLU A 117 21.84 48.50 -35.46
C GLU A 117 20.79 47.54 -34.88
N PHE A 118 20.98 47.05 -33.66
CA PHE A 118 19.99 46.25 -32.95
C PHE A 118 18.65 46.99 -32.81
N TRP A 119 18.66 48.26 -32.41
CA TRP A 119 17.44 49.06 -32.28
C TRP A 119 16.71 49.25 -33.62
N VAL A 120 17.43 49.56 -34.69
CA VAL A 120 16.84 49.75 -36.02
C VAL A 120 16.23 48.44 -36.55
N ASN A 121 16.90 47.31 -36.32
CA ASN A 121 16.46 46.01 -36.85
C ASN A 121 15.38 45.33 -36.00
N TYR A 122 15.39 45.51 -34.67
CA TYR A 122 14.51 44.77 -33.75
C TYR A 122 13.59 45.68 -32.92
N GLY A 123 14.01 46.89 -32.56
CA GLY A 123 13.22 47.82 -31.75
C GLY A 123 12.19 48.59 -32.56
N GLN A 124 12.61 49.16 -33.70
CA GLN A 124 11.78 50.02 -34.55
C GLN A 124 10.58 49.34 -35.21
N PRO A 125 10.70 48.10 -35.74
CA PRO A 125 9.56 47.36 -36.29
C PRO A 125 8.51 46.98 -35.22
N GLY A 126 8.81 47.21 -33.94
CA GLY A 126 7.99 46.85 -32.80
C GLY A 126 8.26 45.42 -32.34
N MET A 127 8.37 45.22 -31.03
CA MET A 127 8.64 43.91 -30.41
C MET A 127 7.43 42.95 -30.41
N GLY A 128 6.38 43.27 -31.19
CA GLY A 128 5.13 42.54 -31.23
C GLY A 128 4.37 42.57 -29.90
N THR A 129 3.50 41.57 -29.70
CA THR A 129 2.73 41.42 -28.46
C THR A 129 3.65 41.01 -27.31
N ARG A 130 3.50 41.63 -26.13
CA ARG A 130 4.22 41.24 -24.91
C ARG A 130 4.00 39.75 -24.62
N ARG A 131 5.05 38.94 -24.75
CA ARG A 131 5.07 37.55 -24.30
C ARG A 131 5.71 37.46 -22.92
N MET A 132 5.34 36.43 -22.17
CA MET A 132 6.00 36.13 -20.91
C MET A 132 7.48 35.82 -21.20
N PRO A 133 8.45 36.41 -20.48
CA PRO A 133 9.87 36.12 -20.69
C PRO A 133 10.16 34.63 -20.55
N GLY A 134 11.16 34.12 -21.28
CA GLY A 134 11.50 32.69 -21.28
C GLY A 134 11.77 32.15 -19.87
N TYR A 135 12.52 32.90 -19.06
CA TYR A 135 12.80 32.53 -17.67
C TYR A 135 11.51 32.39 -16.83
N ALA A 136 10.54 33.28 -17.02
CA ALA A 136 9.27 33.26 -16.29
C ALA A 136 8.35 32.12 -16.76
N GLN A 137 8.42 31.72 -18.03
CA GLN A 137 7.73 30.53 -18.52
C GLN A 137 8.31 29.26 -17.90
N VAL A 138 9.64 29.16 -17.82
CA VAL A 138 10.33 28.02 -17.18
C VAL A 138 10.01 27.98 -15.69
N ASP A 139 9.97 29.13 -15.01
CA ASP A 139 9.62 29.20 -13.59
C ASP A 139 8.18 28.74 -13.34
N ALA A 140 7.22 29.24 -14.12
CA ALA A 140 5.82 28.82 -14.04
C ALA A 140 5.66 27.32 -14.30
N TYR A 141 6.39 26.79 -15.29
CA TYR A 141 6.40 25.35 -15.57
C TYR A 141 6.98 24.55 -14.40
N ARG A 142 8.10 25.00 -13.83
CA ARG A 142 8.74 24.38 -12.66
C ARG A 142 7.84 24.38 -11.43
N GLU A 143 7.15 25.48 -11.18
CA GLU A 143 6.17 25.64 -10.10
C GLU A 143 4.98 24.68 -10.27
N SER A 144 4.51 24.46 -11.50
CA SER A 144 3.44 23.48 -11.75
C SER A 144 3.85 22.06 -11.33
N TRP A 145 5.08 21.63 -11.63
CA TRP A 145 5.59 20.32 -11.20
C TRP A 145 5.74 20.21 -9.69
N LYS A 146 6.12 21.30 -9.02
CA LYS A 146 6.16 21.37 -7.57
C LYS A 146 4.77 21.10 -6.97
N HIS A 147 3.71 21.73 -7.51
CA HIS A 147 2.34 21.48 -7.05
C HIS A 147 1.90 20.03 -7.27
N TRP A 148 2.21 19.43 -8.42
CA TRP A 148 1.95 18.01 -8.68
C TRP A 148 2.66 17.10 -7.68
N ALA A 149 3.93 17.39 -7.36
CA ALA A 149 4.69 16.63 -6.37
C ALA A 149 4.06 16.70 -4.98
N PHE A 150 3.72 17.91 -4.50
CA PHE A 150 3.04 18.07 -3.21
C PHE A 150 1.68 17.37 -3.16
N GLY A 151 0.89 17.45 -4.24
CA GLY A 151 -0.37 16.71 -4.35
C GLY A 151 -0.17 15.20 -4.25
N ALA A 152 0.84 14.66 -4.94
CA ALA A 152 1.16 13.23 -4.91
C ALA A 152 1.67 12.77 -3.53
N TYR A 153 2.45 13.60 -2.83
CA TYR A 153 2.85 13.33 -1.44
C TYR A 153 1.65 13.24 -0.50
N ALA A 154 0.71 14.18 -0.61
CA ALA A 154 -0.52 14.17 0.20
C ALA A 154 -1.36 12.90 -0.07
N ALA A 155 -1.54 12.54 -1.34
CA ALA A 155 -2.26 11.31 -1.72
C ALA A 155 -1.58 10.03 -1.20
N THR A 156 -0.25 10.01 -1.22
CA THR A 156 0.55 8.91 -0.65
C THR A 156 0.34 8.78 0.86
N ALA A 157 0.38 9.90 1.58
CA ALA A 157 0.14 9.92 3.02
C ALA A 157 -1.27 9.41 3.39
N VAL A 158 -2.30 9.87 2.67
CA VAL A 158 -3.68 9.41 2.87
C VAL A 158 -3.81 7.91 2.60
N SER A 159 -3.21 7.42 1.52
CA SER A 159 -3.27 6.00 1.15
C SER A 159 -2.53 5.11 2.17
N LEU A 160 -1.40 5.57 2.70
CA LEU A 160 -0.68 4.90 3.80
C LEU A 160 -1.53 4.84 5.06
N CYS A 161 -2.14 5.96 5.48
CA CYS A 161 -3.03 5.98 6.63
C CYS A 161 -4.22 5.02 6.45
N GLY A 162 -4.82 5.00 5.25
CA GLY A 162 -5.90 4.06 4.91
C GLY A 162 -5.47 2.60 4.99
N LEU A 163 -4.29 2.26 4.46
CA LEU A 163 -3.74 0.91 4.56
C LEU A 163 -3.47 0.50 6.00
N ILE A 164 -2.85 1.39 6.80
CA ILE A 164 -2.60 1.14 8.21
C ILE A 164 -3.92 0.89 8.94
N PHE A 165 -4.95 1.71 8.70
CA PHE A 165 -6.27 1.53 9.32
C PHE A 165 -6.93 0.18 8.95
N VAL A 166 -6.86 -0.22 7.68
CA VAL A 166 -7.41 -1.52 7.23
C VAL A 166 -6.65 -2.69 7.88
N VAL A 167 -5.33 -2.57 8.02
CA VAL A 167 -4.49 -3.60 8.64
C VAL A 167 -4.66 -3.66 10.16
N THR A 168 -4.77 -2.53 10.86
CA THR A 168 -4.97 -2.49 12.32
C THR A 168 -6.38 -2.91 12.73
N LYS A 169 -7.41 -2.60 11.93
CA LYS A 169 -8.76 -3.13 12.16
C LYS A 169 -8.78 -4.66 12.12
N ARG A 170 -7.95 -5.29 11.28
CA ARG A 170 -7.78 -6.76 11.27
C ARG A 170 -7.09 -7.27 12.55
N SER A 171 -6.11 -6.54 13.08
CA SER A 171 -5.41 -6.98 14.31
C SER A 171 -6.27 -6.83 15.56
N SER A 172 -7.18 -5.85 15.60
CA SER A 172 -8.07 -5.61 16.75
C SER A 172 -9.33 -6.50 16.75
N GLY A 173 -9.70 -7.12 15.63
CA GLY A 173 -10.75 -8.14 15.57
C GLY A 173 -10.28 -9.55 15.99
N ARG A 174 -9.17 -9.63 16.75
CA ARG A 174 -8.67 -10.85 17.40
C ARG A 174 -9.16 -10.95 18.83
#